data_AF-A0A522CE43-F1
#
_entry.id   AF-A0A522CE43-F1
#
_cell.length_a   1.000
_cell.length_b   1.000
_cell.length_c   1.000
_cell.angle_alpha   90.00
_cell.angle_beta   90.00
_cell.angle_gamma   90.00
#
_symmetry.space_group_name_H-M   'P 1'
#
loop_
_entity.id
_entity.type
_entity.pdbx_description
1 polymer ?
#
loop_
_entity_poly.entity_id
_entity_poly.type
_entity_poly.pdbx_seq_one_letter_code
_entity_poly.pdbx_strand_id
1 'polypeptide(L)'
;MGEKDFFQPLTKEDKVTVVLYRLGIVLSAIIISIAAYMLFTSSQNQDSASLSTKVNILLFGLYISVGMSVFFIHLYISKFKKGLIKLYFVSLACLIILFAVGRGNVLGVLINKPYGPMLLIPLSLCLGFITAKEAFCFKLMEGYLLAMIMPFYLLLLSIGSMPIKGSSYGLMLIAAMLLFFTLRKVSMPLHYDIGDKSAYT
;
A
#
# COMPACT_ATOMS: atom_id res chain seq x y z
N MET A 1 26.19 -3.23 16.14
CA MET A 1 25.99 -1.77 16.04
C MET A 1 24.65 -1.45 16.67
N GLY A 2 24.65 -1.13 17.96
CA GLY A 2 23.46 -0.64 18.64
C GLY A 2 23.31 0.83 18.28
N GLU A 3 22.28 1.16 17.51
CA GLU A 3 21.90 2.55 17.31
C GLU A 3 21.52 3.12 18.68
N LYS A 4 22.08 4.28 19.01
CA LYS A 4 21.72 5.01 20.22
C LYS A 4 20.27 5.46 20.03
N ASP A 5 19.35 4.91 20.82
CA ASP A 5 17.97 5.39 20.87
C ASP A 5 17.98 6.83 21.40
N PHE A 6 17.95 7.81 20.49
CA PHE A 6 17.81 9.21 20.85
C PHE A 6 16.37 9.45 21.32
N PHE A 7 16.15 9.38 22.63
CA PHE A 7 14.87 9.71 23.24
C PHE A 7 14.65 11.22 23.21
N GLN A 8 14.07 11.73 22.13
CA GLN A 8 13.60 13.12 22.07
C GLN A 8 12.15 13.19 22.55
N PRO A 9 11.80 14.18 23.39
CA PRO A 9 10.41 14.37 23.80
C PRO A 9 9.55 14.66 22.56
N LEU A 10 8.53 13.82 22.34
CA LEU A 10 7.58 13.99 21.25
C LEU A 10 6.70 15.21 21.56
N THR A 11 6.63 16.14 20.61
CA THR A 11 5.62 17.19 20.66
C THR A 11 4.24 16.58 20.36
N LYS A 12 3.15 17.32 20.67
CA LYS A 12 1.78 16.86 20.37
C LYS A 12 1.58 16.68 18.86
N GLU A 13 2.20 17.53 18.05
CA GLU A 13 2.13 17.47 16.58
C GLU A 13 2.82 16.21 16.05
N ASP A 14 4.01 15.88 16.56
CA ASP A 14 4.73 14.66 16.15
C ASP A 14 3.92 13.39 16.45
N LYS A 15 3.19 13.36 17.57
CA LYS A 15 2.33 12.22 17.91
C LYS A 15 1.20 12.07 16.90
N VAL A 16 0.58 13.18 16.49
CA VAL A 16 -0.51 13.17 15.52
C VAL A 16 0.00 12.66 14.17
N THR A 17 1.14 13.16 13.68
CA THR A 17 1.68 12.73 12.39
C THR A 17 2.06 11.26 12.37
N VAL A 18 2.66 10.74 13.45
CA VAL A 18 2.97 9.30 13.59
C VAL A 18 1.69 8.45 13.62
N VAL A 19 0.66 8.88 14.34
CA VAL A 19 -0.62 8.16 14.39
C VAL A 19 -1.27 8.15 13.01
N LEU A 20 -1.29 9.29 12.30
CA LEU A 20 -1.83 9.37 10.93
C LEU A 20 -1.07 8.44 9.97
N TYR A 21 0.25 8.41 10.06
CA TYR A 21 1.09 7.50 9.28
C TYR A 21 0.73 6.03 9.52
N ARG A 22 0.65 5.60 10.78
CA ARG A 22 0.29 4.22 11.16
C ARG A 22 -1.13 3.85 10.77
N LEU A 23 -2.08 4.78 10.93
CA LEU A 23 -3.46 4.58 10.50
C LEU A 23 -3.54 4.32 8.99
N GLY A 24 -2.77 5.03 8.17
CA GLY A 24 -2.70 4.75 6.73
C GLY A 24 -2.24 3.32 6.41
N ILE A 25 -1.23 2.81 7.14
CA ILE A 25 -0.75 1.42 6.99
C ILE A 25 -1.86 0.43 7.36
N VAL A 26 -2.51 0.62 8.51
CA VAL A 26 -3.59 -0.28 8.98
C VAL A 26 -4.78 -0.27 8.01
N LEU A 27 -5.21 0.92 7.57
CA LEU A 27 -6.30 1.06 6.61
C LEU A 27 -5.97 0.38 5.28
N SER A 28 -4.74 0.54 4.77
CA SER A 28 -4.32 -0.12 3.53
C SER A 28 -4.40 -1.65 3.65
N ALA A 29 -4.01 -2.21 4.80
CA ALA A 29 -4.08 -3.65 5.06
C ALA A 29 -5.52 -4.18 5.13
N ILE A 30 -6.41 -3.44 5.78
CA ILE A 30 -7.84 -3.78 5.86
C ILE A 30 -8.50 -3.71 4.47
N ILE A 31 -8.17 -2.68 3.68
CA ILE A 31 -8.76 -2.52 2.34
C ILE A 31 -8.29 -3.63 1.40
N ILE A 32 -7.00 -3.97 1.43
CA ILE A 32 -6.46 -5.08 0.63
C ILE A 32 -7.05 -6.42 1.06
N SER A 33 -7.27 -6.65 2.36
CA SER A 33 -7.89 -7.89 2.83
C SER A 33 -9.36 -8.02 2.43
N ILE A 34 -10.13 -6.93 2.49
CA ILE A 34 -11.51 -6.90 1.97
C ILE A 34 -11.51 -7.14 0.45
N ALA A 35 -10.61 -6.48 -0.29
CA ALA A 35 -10.49 -6.67 -1.73
C ALA A 35 -10.12 -8.12 -2.10
N ALA A 36 -9.21 -8.75 -1.35
CA ALA A 36 -8.85 -10.15 -1.52
C ALA A 36 -10.04 -11.09 -1.27
N TYR A 37 -10.78 -10.87 -0.19
CA TYR A 37 -11.98 -11.63 0.13
C TYR A 37 -13.06 -11.49 -0.94
N MET A 38 -13.28 -10.26 -1.44
CA MET A 38 -14.22 -10.00 -2.53
C MET A 38 -13.81 -10.67 -3.83
N LEU A 39 -12.51 -10.66 -4.19
CA LEU A 39 -12.02 -11.33 -5.39
C LEU A 39 -12.18 -12.86 -5.28
N PHE A 40 -11.91 -13.41 -4.10
CA PHE A 40 -12.05 -14.84 -3.83
C PHE A 40 -13.51 -15.31 -3.93
N THR A 41 -14.44 -14.55 -3.34
CA THR A 41 -15.89 -14.87 -3.35
C THR A 41 -16.55 -14.57 -4.70
N SER A 42 -16.11 -13.52 -5.41
CA SER A 42 -16.62 -13.17 -6.74
C SER A 42 -16.25 -14.18 -7.82
N SER A 43 -15.19 -14.98 -7.62
CA SER A 43 -14.87 -16.14 -8.47
C SER A 43 -16.03 -17.16 -8.53
N GLN A 44 -16.98 -17.08 -7.58
CA GLN A 44 -18.06 -18.04 -7.40
C GLN A 44 -19.45 -17.50 -7.77
N ASN A 45 -19.70 -16.18 -7.77
CA ASN A 45 -21.02 -15.56 -8.03
C ASN A 45 -20.93 -14.37 -9.02
N GLN A 46 -21.74 -14.37 -10.08
CA GLN A 46 -21.69 -13.45 -11.23
C GLN A 46 -22.59 -12.19 -11.11
N ASP A 47 -22.64 -11.52 -9.95
CA ASP A 47 -23.35 -10.22 -9.84
C ASP A 47 -22.40 -9.04 -10.13
N SER A 48 -22.32 -8.66 -11.41
CA SER A 48 -21.27 -7.78 -11.95
C SER A 48 -21.42 -6.27 -11.62
N ALA A 49 -22.63 -5.76 -11.44
CA ALA A 49 -22.86 -4.31 -11.28
C ALA A 49 -22.56 -3.78 -9.87
N SER A 50 -23.09 -4.44 -8.83
CA SER A 50 -22.90 -4.02 -7.43
C SER A 50 -21.44 -4.24 -6.95
N LEU A 51 -20.77 -5.23 -7.54
CA LEU A 51 -19.37 -5.52 -7.30
C LEU A 51 -18.46 -4.40 -7.79
N SER A 52 -18.73 -3.86 -8.99
CA SER A 52 -17.93 -2.78 -9.58
C SER A 52 -17.92 -1.51 -8.71
N THR A 53 -19.09 -1.11 -8.20
CA THR A 53 -19.20 0.04 -7.29
C THR A 53 -18.43 -0.15 -5.99
N LYS A 54 -18.47 -1.35 -5.40
CA LYS A 54 -17.73 -1.65 -4.17
C LYS A 54 -16.21 -1.61 -4.40
N VAL A 55 -15.74 -2.16 -5.52
CA VAL A 55 -14.31 -2.13 -5.90
C VAL A 55 -13.83 -0.69 -6.10
N ASN A 56 -14.63 0.18 -6.73
CA ASN A 56 -14.27 1.59 -6.89
C ASN A 56 -14.10 2.29 -5.53
N ILE A 57 -15.03 2.08 -4.59
CA ILE A 57 -14.96 2.66 -3.24
C ILE A 57 -13.70 2.18 -2.51
N LEU A 58 -13.42 0.87 -2.56
CA LEU A 58 -12.21 0.30 -1.96
C LEU A 58 -10.95 0.87 -2.59
N LEU A 59 -10.92 1.04 -3.91
CA LEU A 59 -9.79 1.62 -4.61
C LEU A 59 -9.52 3.07 -4.17
N PHE A 60 -10.56 3.91 -4.09
CA PHE A 60 -10.39 5.28 -3.57
C PHE A 60 -9.90 5.28 -2.13
N GLY A 61 -10.46 4.42 -1.27
CA GLY A 61 -9.99 4.26 0.10
C GLY A 61 -8.52 3.83 0.18
N LEU A 62 -8.08 2.94 -0.72
CA LEU A 62 -6.69 2.51 -0.83
C LEU A 62 -5.79 3.71 -1.16
N TYR A 63 -6.16 4.52 -2.15
CA TYR A 63 -5.38 5.71 -2.52
C TYR A 63 -5.27 6.73 -1.38
N ILE A 64 -6.36 6.95 -0.63
CA ILE A 64 -6.38 7.86 0.52
C ILE A 64 -5.47 7.32 1.63
N SER A 65 -5.61 6.05 1.99
CA SER A 65 -4.81 5.42 3.05
C SER A 65 -3.31 5.40 2.72
N VAL A 66 -2.95 5.06 1.49
CA VAL A 66 -1.55 5.11 1.03
C VAL A 66 -1.03 6.54 1.01
N GLY A 67 -1.82 7.50 0.51
CA GLY A 67 -1.45 8.91 0.49
C GLY A 67 -1.17 9.45 1.89
N MET A 68 -2.04 9.11 2.84
CA MET A 68 -1.87 9.44 4.25
C MET A 68 -0.52 8.92 4.79
N SER A 69 -0.17 7.66 4.54
CA SER A 69 1.14 7.14 4.92
C SER A 69 2.30 7.84 4.19
N VAL A 70 2.17 8.16 2.90
CA VAL A 70 3.23 8.83 2.12
C VAL A 70 3.50 10.25 2.61
N PHE A 71 2.46 11.04 2.91
CA PHE A 71 2.64 12.44 3.33
C PHE A 71 3.17 12.56 4.77
N PHE A 72 2.69 11.70 5.67
CA PHE A 72 3.09 11.69 7.08
C PHE A 72 4.30 10.79 7.37
N ILE A 73 4.96 10.26 6.34
CA ILE A 73 6.21 9.52 6.53
C ILE A 73 7.31 10.46 7.03
N HIS A 74 7.98 10.01 8.08
CA HIS A 74 9.18 10.63 8.61
C HIS A 74 10.38 9.87 8.02
N LEU A 75 11.13 10.58 7.19
CA LEU A 75 12.32 10.08 6.49
C LEU A 75 13.42 11.11 6.66
N TYR A 76 14.56 10.67 7.19
CA TYR A 76 15.75 11.50 7.34
C TYR A 76 16.23 12.10 6.01
N ILE A 77 16.20 11.30 4.95
CA ILE A 77 16.74 11.71 3.65
C ILE A 77 15.62 12.36 2.83
N SER A 78 15.63 13.69 2.78
CA SER A 78 14.63 14.50 2.07
C SER A 78 14.45 14.14 0.58
N LYS A 79 15.52 13.68 -0.09
CA LYS A 79 15.47 13.20 -1.48
C LYS A 79 14.55 11.98 -1.65
N PHE A 80 14.60 11.02 -0.74
CA PHE A 80 13.74 9.83 -0.78
C PHE A 80 12.27 10.20 -0.53
N LYS A 81 12.01 11.08 0.45
CA LYS A 81 10.64 11.58 0.70
C LYS A 81 10.04 12.25 -0.54
N LYS A 82 10.79 13.14 -1.19
CA LYS A 82 10.36 13.81 -2.44
C LYS A 82 10.13 12.81 -3.57
N GLY A 83 10.98 11.79 -3.69
CA GLY A 83 10.81 10.70 -4.66
C GLY A 83 9.51 9.93 -4.43
N LEU A 84 9.21 9.56 -3.19
CA LEU A 84 7.98 8.84 -2.82
C LEU A 84 6.72 9.67 -3.10
N ILE A 85 6.75 10.97 -2.80
CA ILE A 85 5.63 11.88 -3.10
C ILE A 85 5.42 12.00 -4.61
N LYS A 86 6.50 12.15 -5.40
CA LYS A 86 6.39 12.17 -6.88
C LYS A 86 5.81 10.86 -7.41
N LEU A 87 6.25 9.72 -6.88
CA LEU A 87 5.72 8.41 -7.25
C LEU A 87 4.22 8.28 -6.92
N TYR A 88 3.78 8.85 -5.80
CA TYR A 88 2.36 8.91 -5.45
C TYR A 88 1.55 9.81 -6.40
N PHE A 89 2.09 10.94 -6.84
CA PHE A 89 1.42 11.74 -7.89
C PHE A 89 1.33 11.00 -9.23
N VAL A 90 2.36 10.24 -9.59
CA VAL A 90 2.31 9.35 -10.78
C VAL A 90 1.21 8.31 -10.62
N SER A 91 1.07 7.71 -9.42
CA SER A 91 0.00 6.72 -9.17
C SER A 91 -1.39 7.34 -9.26
N LEU A 92 -1.58 8.59 -8.82
CA LEU A 92 -2.83 9.34 -8.99
C LEU A 92 -3.14 9.62 -10.46
N ALA A 93 -2.13 9.98 -11.27
CA ALA A 93 -2.32 10.14 -12.71
C ALA A 93 -2.77 8.82 -13.36
N CYS A 94 -2.17 7.70 -12.98
CA CYS A 94 -2.59 6.37 -13.42
C CYS A 94 -4.02 6.03 -12.99
N LEU A 95 -4.46 6.44 -11.79
CA LEU A 95 -5.84 6.26 -11.34
C LEU A 95 -6.84 7.00 -12.24
N ILE A 96 -6.55 8.25 -12.58
CA ILE A 96 -7.41 9.07 -13.45
C ILE A 96 -7.56 8.39 -14.82
N ILE A 97 -6.44 7.92 -15.39
CA ILE A 97 -6.44 7.17 -16.66
C ILE A 97 -7.28 5.90 -16.54
N LEU A 98 -7.14 5.15 -15.44
CA LEU A 98 -7.89 3.92 -15.20
C LEU A 98 -9.40 4.17 -15.19
N PHE A 99 -9.86 5.23 -14.51
CA PHE A 99 -11.28 5.61 -14.49
C PHE A 99 -11.78 6.12 -15.84
N ALA A 100 -10.96 6.92 -16.54
CA ALA A 100 -11.29 7.43 -17.86
C ALA A 100 -11.51 6.29 -18.88
N VAL A 101 -10.62 5.28 -18.86
CA VAL A 101 -10.72 4.11 -19.72
C VAL A 101 -11.86 3.18 -19.30
N GLY A 102 -12.09 3.03 -17.99
CA GLY A 102 -13.13 2.15 -17.46
C GLY A 102 -14.55 2.66 -17.59
N ARG A 103 -14.77 3.94 -17.93
CA ARG A 103 -16.10 4.59 -17.98
C ARG A 103 -16.94 4.28 -16.72
N GLY A 104 -16.30 4.26 -15.55
CA GLY A 104 -16.92 3.93 -14.26
C GLY A 104 -16.84 2.46 -13.85
N ASN A 105 -16.50 1.52 -14.74
CA ASN A 105 -16.30 0.11 -14.39
C ASN A 105 -14.80 -0.26 -14.35
N VAL A 106 -14.15 0.05 -13.23
CA VAL A 106 -12.71 -0.22 -13.05
C VAL A 106 -12.42 -1.73 -13.00
N LEU A 107 -13.30 -2.51 -12.39
CA LEU A 107 -13.14 -3.97 -12.31
C LEU A 107 -13.05 -4.61 -13.70
N GLY A 108 -13.89 -4.15 -14.65
CA GLY A 108 -13.86 -4.62 -16.02
C GLY A 108 -12.52 -4.34 -16.73
N VAL A 109 -11.87 -3.21 -16.41
CA VAL A 109 -10.53 -2.89 -16.96
C VAL A 109 -9.46 -3.76 -16.31
N LEU A 110 -9.52 -4.00 -15.00
CA LEU A 110 -8.55 -4.84 -14.31
C LEU A 110 -8.54 -6.29 -14.81
N ILE A 111 -9.72 -6.84 -15.11
CA ILE A 111 -9.86 -8.25 -15.51
C ILE A 111 -9.67 -8.43 -17.02
N ASN A 112 -10.28 -7.57 -17.84
CA ASN A 112 -10.35 -7.80 -19.28
C ASN A 112 -9.21 -7.14 -20.07
N LYS A 113 -8.44 -6.23 -19.46
CA LYS A 113 -7.41 -5.46 -20.15
C LYS A 113 -6.04 -5.65 -19.47
N PRO A 114 -5.00 -6.05 -20.22
CA PRO A 114 -3.67 -6.32 -19.64
C PRO A 114 -3.02 -5.05 -19.05
N TYR A 115 -3.36 -3.87 -19.56
CA TYR A 115 -2.85 -2.60 -19.04
C TYR A 115 -3.51 -2.16 -17.73
N GLY A 116 -4.64 -2.76 -17.32
CA GLY A 116 -5.35 -2.39 -16.10
C GLY A 116 -4.49 -2.57 -14.84
N PRO A 117 -4.00 -3.79 -14.56
CA PRO A 117 -3.10 -4.04 -13.43
C PRO A 117 -1.79 -3.23 -13.49
N MET A 118 -1.29 -2.93 -14.70
CA MET A 118 -0.08 -2.13 -14.90
C MET A 118 -0.20 -0.71 -14.34
N LEU A 119 -1.39 -0.11 -14.45
CA LEU A 119 -1.67 1.23 -13.90
C LEU A 119 -1.66 1.27 -12.37
N LEU A 120 -1.77 0.12 -11.68
CA LEU A 120 -1.70 0.03 -10.22
C LEU A 120 -0.27 -0.19 -9.69
N ILE A 121 0.70 -0.48 -10.56
CA ILE A 121 2.10 -0.72 -10.16
C ILE A 121 2.69 0.47 -9.39
N PRO A 122 2.51 1.74 -9.80
CA PRO A 122 3.07 2.87 -9.04
C PRO A 122 2.53 2.96 -7.60
N LEU A 123 1.25 2.64 -7.38
CA LEU A 123 0.66 2.62 -6.03
C LEU A 123 1.25 1.48 -5.19
N SER A 124 1.39 0.30 -5.79
CA SER A 124 2.03 -0.86 -5.16
C SER A 124 3.48 -0.59 -4.78
N LEU A 125 4.22 0.13 -5.63
CA LEU A 125 5.57 0.60 -5.31
C LEU A 125 5.56 1.58 -4.13
N CYS A 126 4.62 2.53 -4.05
CA CYS A 126 4.50 3.41 -2.87
C CYS A 126 4.32 2.61 -1.58
N LEU A 127 3.40 1.64 -1.56
CA LEU A 127 3.20 0.74 -0.43
C LEU A 127 4.44 -0.10 -0.14
N GLY A 128 5.10 -0.63 -1.17
CA GLY A 128 6.33 -1.39 -1.03
C GLY A 128 7.48 -0.58 -0.44
N PHE A 129 7.62 0.69 -0.82
CA PHE A 129 8.60 1.59 -0.20
C PHE A 129 8.30 1.84 1.28
N ILE A 130 7.02 1.97 1.65
CA ILE A 130 6.61 2.10 3.06
C ILE A 130 6.99 0.83 3.83
N THR A 131 6.65 -0.36 3.34
CA THR A 131 6.99 -1.62 4.02
C THR A 131 8.49 -1.88 4.06
N ALA A 132 9.24 -1.50 3.01
CA ALA A 132 10.70 -1.61 2.97
C ALA A 132 11.38 -0.65 3.96
N LYS A 133 10.87 0.58 4.12
CA LYS A 133 11.35 1.52 5.15
C LYS A 133 11.20 0.92 6.54
N GLU A 134 10.06 0.32 6.82
CA GLU A 134 9.82 -0.34 8.11
C GLU A 134 10.68 -1.59 8.30
N ALA A 135 10.93 -2.36 7.24
CA ALA A 135 11.88 -3.47 7.27
C ALA A 135 13.30 -3.03 7.60
N PHE A 136 13.74 -1.90 7.04
CA PHE A 136 15.04 -1.32 7.29
C PHE A 136 15.17 -0.79 8.73
N CYS A 137 14.20 0.01 9.19
CA CYS A 137 14.25 0.62 10.52
C CYS A 137 14.08 -0.40 11.66
N PHE A 138 13.20 -1.39 11.51
CA PHE A 138 12.78 -2.29 12.60
C PHE A 138 13.19 -3.74 12.42
N LYS A 139 13.99 -4.06 11.39
CA LYS A 139 14.39 -5.42 11.03
C LYS A 139 13.19 -6.36 10.79
N LEU A 140 12.08 -5.80 10.31
CA LEU A 140 10.89 -6.54 9.89
C LEU A 140 11.11 -7.08 8.47
N MET A 141 11.83 -8.21 8.34
CA MET A 141 12.23 -8.77 7.04
C MET A 141 11.05 -9.03 6.08
N GLU A 142 9.86 -9.31 6.61
CA GLU A 142 8.63 -9.46 5.84
C GLU A 142 8.29 -8.21 5.00
N GLY A 143 8.70 -7.02 5.43
CA GLY A 143 8.45 -5.78 4.72
C GLY A 143 9.24 -5.66 3.41
N TYR A 144 10.44 -6.25 3.34
CA TYR A 144 11.20 -6.36 2.08
C TYR A 144 10.53 -7.34 1.12
N LEU A 145 10.05 -8.46 1.65
CA LEU A 145 9.36 -9.46 0.83
C LEU A 145 8.06 -8.89 0.25
N LEU A 146 7.27 -8.17 1.05
CA LEU A 146 6.09 -7.44 0.60
C LEU A 146 6.44 -6.40 -0.48
N ALA A 147 7.52 -5.64 -0.27
CA ALA A 147 7.96 -4.61 -1.21
C ALA A 147 8.26 -5.16 -2.61
N MET A 148 8.75 -6.40 -2.70
CA MET A 148 9.05 -7.07 -3.96
C MET A 148 7.84 -7.82 -4.53
N ILE A 149 7.09 -8.54 -3.69
CA ILE A 149 5.96 -9.36 -4.13
C ILE A 149 4.82 -8.51 -4.68
N MET A 150 4.47 -7.38 -4.05
CA MET A 150 3.32 -6.57 -4.48
C MET A 150 3.43 -6.05 -5.93
N PRO A 151 4.55 -5.41 -6.36
CA PRO A 151 4.68 -4.96 -7.75
C PRO A 151 4.85 -6.14 -8.72
N PHE A 152 5.53 -7.20 -8.30
CA PHE A 152 5.72 -8.39 -9.12
C PHE A 152 4.40 -9.12 -9.40
N TYR A 153 3.52 -9.21 -8.40
CA TYR A 153 2.17 -9.76 -8.54
C TYR A 153 1.34 -8.99 -9.57
N LEU A 154 1.36 -7.66 -9.54
CA LEU A 154 0.65 -6.83 -10.53
C LEU A 154 1.24 -6.97 -11.94
N LEU A 155 2.55 -7.14 -12.05
CA LEU A 155 3.23 -7.37 -13.32
C LEU A 155 2.85 -8.74 -13.92
N LEU A 156 2.81 -9.80 -13.10
CA LEU A 156 2.33 -11.12 -13.50
C LEU A 156 0.88 -11.10 -13.96
N LEU A 157 0.03 -10.34 -13.27
CA LEU A 157 -1.35 -10.09 -13.70
C LEU A 157 -1.43 -9.39 -15.05
N SER A 158 -0.60 -8.36 -15.26
CA SER A 158 -0.58 -7.58 -16.50
C SER A 158 -0.18 -8.41 -17.72
N ILE A 159 0.74 -9.36 -17.55
CA ILE A 159 1.19 -10.29 -18.60
C ILE A 159 0.11 -11.34 -18.92
N GLY A 160 -0.91 -11.51 -18.07
CA GLY A 160 -1.92 -12.56 -18.23
C GLY A 160 -1.37 -13.96 -17.91
N SER A 161 -0.24 -14.05 -17.20
CA SER A 161 0.42 -15.32 -16.89
C SER A 161 -0.27 -16.11 -15.78
N MET A 162 -1.28 -15.55 -15.12
CA MET A 162 -1.96 -16.18 -13.98
C MET A 162 -3.43 -16.51 -14.28
N PRO A 163 -3.90 -17.73 -13.94
CA PRO A 163 -5.32 -18.04 -13.97
C PRO A 163 -6.06 -17.24 -12.89
N ILE A 164 -7.37 -17.01 -13.08
CA ILE A 164 -8.21 -16.25 -12.14
C ILE A 164 -8.11 -16.77 -10.70
N LYS A 165 -8.13 -18.09 -10.49
CA LYS A 165 -7.93 -18.68 -9.16
C LYS A 165 -6.55 -18.35 -8.58
N GLY A 166 -5.50 -18.40 -9.41
CA GLY A 166 -4.14 -18.02 -9.01
C GLY A 166 -4.05 -16.56 -8.58
N SER A 167 -4.74 -15.66 -9.29
CA SER A 167 -4.81 -14.25 -8.92
C SER A 167 -5.43 -14.03 -7.53
N SER A 168 -6.53 -14.74 -7.21
CA SER A 168 -7.18 -14.62 -5.91
C SER A 168 -6.31 -15.13 -4.76
N TYR A 169 -5.62 -16.26 -4.95
CA TYR A 169 -4.71 -16.79 -3.93
C TYR A 169 -3.50 -15.87 -3.72
N GLY A 170 -2.94 -15.30 -4.79
CA GLY A 170 -1.85 -14.36 -4.70
C GLY A 170 -2.21 -13.09 -3.92
N LEU A 171 -3.39 -12.51 -4.19
CA LEU A 171 -3.87 -11.33 -3.46
C LEU A 171 -4.15 -11.65 -1.98
N MET A 172 -4.70 -12.84 -1.71
CA MET A 172 -4.96 -13.30 -0.34
C MET A 172 -3.66 -13.53 0.45
N LEU A 173 -2.61 -14.05 -0.19
CA LEU A 173 -1.28 -14.17 0.40
C LEU A 173 -0.70 -12.79 0.72
N ILE A 174 -0.79 -11.83 -0.21
CA ILE A 174 -0.35 -10.45 0.03
C ILE A 174 -1.12 -9.83 1.19
N ALA A 175 -2.44 -10.00 1.24
CA ALA A 175 -3.28 -9.49 2.33
C ALA A 175 -2.89 -10.09 3.69
N ALA A 176 -2.67 -11.41 3.75
CA ALA A 176 -2.25 -12.09 4.98
C ALA A 176 -0.88 -11.61 5.46
N MET A 177 0.09 -11.50 4.54
CA MET A 177 1.42 -10.97 4.85
C MET A 177 1.36 -9.52 5.33
N LEU A 178 0.56 -8.68 4.67
CA LEU A 178 0.40 -7.29 5.05
C LEU A 178 -0.26 -7.15 6.42
N LEU A 179 -1.28 -7.94 6.72
CA LEU A 179 -1.89 -8.01 8.05
C LEU A 179 -0.87 -8.41 9.11
N PHE A 180 -0.11 -9.48 8.88
CA PHE A 180 0.95 -9.91 9.80
C PHE A 180 1.97 -8.80 10.08
N PHE A 181 2.44 -8.13 9.02
CA PHE A 181 3.32 -6.97 9.11
C PHE A 181 2.69 -5.82 9.94
N THR A 182 1.43 -5.48 9.67
CA THR A 182 0.75 -4.39 10.39
C THR A 182 0.55 -4.69 11.88
N LEU A 183 0.21 -5.93 12.25
CA LEU A 183 0.02 -6.33 13.64
C LEU A 183 1.32 -6.19 14.46
N ARG A 184 2.45 -6.59 13.86
CA ARG A 184 3.77 -6.40 14.47
C ARG A 184 4.12 -4.92 14.59
N LYS A 185 3.79 -4.12 13.58
CA LYS A 185 4.08 -2.68 13.57
C LYS A 185 3.27 -1.89 14.60
N VAL A 186 1.97 -2.17 14.74
CA VAL A 186 1.09 -1.44 15.69
C VAL A 186 1.53 -1.65 17.14
N SER A 187 2.08 -2.82 17.46
CA SER A 187 2.57 -3.15 18.80
C SER A 187 3.85 -2.39 19.20
N MET A 188 4.52 -1.71 18.27
CA MET A 188 5.77 -1.01 18.54
C MET A 188 5.55 0.38 19.18
N PRO A 189 6.44 0.85 20.06
CA PRO A 189 6.40 2.21 20.60
C PRO A 189 6.38 3.31 19.52
N LEU A 190 5.66 4.41 19.76
CA LEU A 190 5.54 5.53 18.79
C LEU A 190 6.85 6.31 18.58
N HIS A 191 7.72 6.36 19.58
CA HIS A 191 8.93 7.18 19.52
C HIS A 191 9.91 6.72 18.44
N TYR A 192 9.87 5.44 18.06
CA TYR A 192 10.75 4.91 17.03
C TYR A 192 10.45 5.44 15.61
N ASP A 193 9.27 6.02 15.36
CA ASP A 193 8.91 6.51 14.03
C ASP A 193 9.44 7.92 13.71
N ILE A 194 9.88 8.68 14.72
CA ILE A 194 10.30 10.08 14.57
C ILE A 194 11.80 10.22 14.34
N GLY A 195 12.61 9.24 14.75
CA GLY A 195 14.05 9.30 14.56
C GLY A 195 14.74 10.54 15.18
N ASP A 196 15.99 10.78 14.81
CA ASP A 196 16.76 11.97 15.18
C ASP A 196 16.31 13.22 14.38
N LYS A 197 15.70 14.19 15.08
CA LYS A 197 15.20 15.41 14.44
C LYS A 197 16.29 16.30 13.82
N SER A 198 17.55 16.17 14.24
CA SER A 198 18.64 17.00 13.75
C SER A 198 18.98 16.73 12.28
N ALA A 199 18.61 15.55 11.76
CA ALA A 199 18.83 15.17 10.37
C ALA A 199 17.71 15.63 9.41
N TYR A 200 16.70 16.36 9.88
CA TYR A 200 15.63 16.90 9.03
C TYR A 200 15.94 18.26 8.37
N THR A 201 17.09 18.87 8.66
CA THR A 201 17.58 20.10 8.01
C THR A 201 18.11 19.83 6.61
#